data_AF-A0A0B5IA80-F1
#
_entry.id   AF-A0A0B5IA80-F1
#
_cell.length_a   1.000
_cell.length_b   1.000
_cell.length_c   1.000
_cell.angle_alpha   90.00
_cell.angle_beta   90.00
_cell.angle_gamma   90.00
#
_symmetry.space_group_name_H-M   'P 1'
#
loop_
_entity.id
_entity.type
_entity.pdbx_description
1 polymer ?
#
loop_
_entity_poly.entity_id
_entity_poly.type
_entity_poly.pdbx_seq_one_letter_code
_entity_poly.pdbx_strand_id
1 'polypeptide(L)'
;MPETASTTRAPDALLPSLAPLLHEWLPRQRWFAGKGRRVTGFTLDAATELLPLDGAGPGLLHLLVRVEQPGRPAGTPADCYQLLLGVRTQLPPRLAPALIGRIRQGPLAGRAVYEGLRDPRLAGLLYERLRTPGRTGPLRFHATTALPPALAPRMLDAEQSNSSLVYGDSFILKIFRRVSPGANPDLELPLALAGAGCARVPAPVAWYESGASTLGVLQPYLRDSRDGWRLALDALADGREFTTEARALGRATAEVHLALASALPTRRLARSETEQLAAAMDRRLHAAAQAVPALLPHVPALRAVFAAASGGAAVQRIHGDLHLGQTLRGSDGGWAVIDFEGEPAKPLDERRSPQPTVRDVAGMLRSFDYAARTHRPWNAEWASRCRAAYCTGYAEVAGADPRADPALLRAYETDKAVYEVLYEARHRPDWLPVPMSAIERLATPQ
;
A
#
# COMPACT_ATOMS: atom_id res chain seq x y z
N MET A 1 -19.22 -18.69 33.40
CA MET A 1 -18.21 -17.65 33.10
C MET A 1 -18.96 -16.38 32.75
N PRO A 2 -18.72 -15.24 33.43
CA PRO A 2 -19.57 -14.08 33.26
C PRO A 2 -19.25 -13.39 31.93
N GLU A 3 -20.31 -13.23 31.16
CA GLU A 3 -20.42 -12.43 29.96
C GLU A 3 -19.95 -11.00 30.27
N THR A 4 -18.80 -10.58 29.74
CA THR A 4 -18.33 -9.19 29.86
C THR A 4 -19.30 -8.29 29.10
N ALA A 5 -20.15 -7.60 29.85
CA ALA A 5 -21.09 -6.62 29.35
C ALA A 5 -20.37 -5.56 28.49
N SER A 6 -20.68 -5.57 27.19
CA SER A 6 -20.35 -4.48 26.27
C SER A 6 -21.24 -3.28 26.61
N THR A 7 -20.77 -2.40 27.48
CA THR A 7 -21.42 -1.09 27.69
C THR A 7 -21.15 -0.20 26.48
N THR A 8 -22.00 -0.31 25.45
CA THR A 8 -22.09 0.71 24.39
C THR A 8 -22.55 2.02 25.03
N ARG A 9 -21.63 2.93 25.35
CA ARG A 9 -21.95 4.35 25.56
C ARG A 9 -22.68 4.86 24.32
N ALA A 10 -23.79 5.58 24.52
CA ALA A 10 -24.70 6.03 23.46
C ALA A 10 -23.93 6.58 22.24
N PRO A 11 -23.93 5.87 21.09
CA PRO A 11 -23.15 6.24 19.90
C PRO A 11 -23.40 7.67 19.43
N ASP A 12 -24.64 8.12 19.61
CA ASP A 12 -25.17 9.38 19.08
C ASP A 12 -24.50 10.62 19.70
N ALA A 13 -24.01 10.54 20.95
CA ALA A 13 -23.33 11.66 21.61
C ALA A 13 -21.80 11.61 21.49
N LEU A 14 -21.24 10.45 21.11
CA LEU A 14 -19.79 10.25 21.05
C LEU A 14 -19.17 10.99 19.86
N LEU A 15 -19.67 10.77 18.64
CA LEU A 15 -19.10 11.40 17.45
C LEU A 15 -19.21 12.94 17.49
N PRO A 16 -20.35 13.55 17.86
CA PRO A 16 -20.44 15.01 18.00
C PRO A 16 -19.42 15.59 18.99
N SER A 17 -19.09 14.87 20.07
CA SER A 17 -18.08 15.31 21.05
C SER A 17 -16.64 15.30 20.51
N LEU A 18 -16.35 14.40 19.56
CA LEU A 18 -15.04 14.23 18.94
C LEU A 18 -14.87 15.08 17.67
N ALA A 19 -15.95 15.33 16.93
CA ALA A 19 -15.94 15.96 15.63
C ALA A 19 -15.15 17.28 15.56
N PRO A 20 -15.25 18.22 16.54
CA PRO A 20 -14.45 19.45 16.51
C PRO A 20 -12.94 19.18 16.49
N LEU A 21 -12.49 18.18 17.26
CA LEU A 21 -11.07 17.80 17.29
C LEU A 21 -10.66 17.08 16.00
N LEU A 22 -11.51 16.20 15.48
CA LEU A 22 -11.24 15.46 14.25
C LEU A 22 -11.19 16.38 13.01
N HIS A 23 -12.01 17.44 12.96
CA HIS A 23 -11.96 18.44 11.88
C HIS A 23 -10.59 19.10 11.75
N GLU A 24 -9.92 19.34 12.88
CA GLU A 24 -8.60 19.96 12.91
C GLU A 24 -7.47 18.94 12.71
N TRP A 25 -7.55 17.80 13.40
CA TRP A 25 -6.47 16.83 13.46
C TRP A 25 -6.38 15.94 12.23
N LEU A 26 -7.51 15.43 11.72
CA LEU A 26 -7.52 14.42 10.65
C LEU A 26 -6.87 14.93 9.34
N PRO A 27 -7.14 16.16 8.86
CA PRO A 27 -6.52 16.65 7.61
C PRO A 27 -5.01 16.84 7.69
N ARG A 28 -4.45 16.98 8.91
CA ARG A 28 -3.00 17.11 9.13
C ARG A 28 -2.28 15.77 9.06
N GLN A 29 -3.00 14.65 9.05
CA GLN A 29 -2.39 13.33 9.02
C GLN A 29 -1.79 13.04 7.65
N ARG A 30 -0.58 12.47 7.64
CA ARG A 30 0.12 12.11 6.40
C ARG A 30 -0.71 11.18 5.51
N TRP A 31 -1.41 10.22 6.14
CA TRP A 31 -2.21 9.17 5.52
C TRP A 31 -3.63 9.61 5.13
N PHE A 32 -4.02 10.86 5.43
CA PHE A 32 -5.31 11.39 4.99
C PHE A 32 -5.26 11.68 3.48
N ALA A 33 -6.06 10.95 2.70
CA ALA A 33 -6.08 11.06 1.23
C ALA A 33 -6.92 12.25 0.74
N GLY A 34 -7.77 12.82 1.59
CA GLY A 34 -8.66 13.93 1.24
C GLY A 34 -8.03 15.32 1.26
N LYS A 35 -6.70 15.44 1.19
CA LYS A 35 -5.99 16.72 1.25
C LYS A 35 -6.45 17.66 0.14
N GLY A 36 -6.47 18.96 0.44
CA GLY A 36 -6.94 20.00 -0.49
C GLY A 36 -8.46 20.16 -0.58
N ARG A 37 -9.26 19.27 0.06
CA ARG A 37 -10.71 19.43 0.21
C ARG A 37 -11.08 19.65 1.68
N ARG A 38 -12.00 20.58 1.92
CA ARG A 38 -12.53 20.83 3.27
C ARG A 38 -13.36 19.64 3.74
N VAL A 39 -13.15 19.21 4.99
CA VAL A 39 -14.03 18.24 5.66
C VAL A 39 -15.28 18.96 6.16
N THR A 40 -16.45 18.52 5.74
CA THR A 40 -17.75 19.14 6.08
C THR A 40 -18.48 18.43 7.20
N GLY A 41 -18.16 17.16 7.44
CA GLY A 41 -18.83 16.36 8.45
C GLY A 41 -18.22 14.98 8.59
N PHE A 42 -18.76 14.22 9.53
CA PHE A 42 -18.37 12.85 9.82
C PHE A 42 -19.61 12.00 10.04
N THR A 43 -19.58 10.76 9.54
CA THR A 43 -20.55 9.71 9.93
C THR A 43 -19.80 8.60 10.65
N LEU A 44 -20.37 8.08 11.72
CA LEU A 44 -19.78 6.96 12.48
C LEU A 44 -20.32 5.64 11.93
N ASP A 45 -19.43 4.81 11.36
CA ASP A 45 -19.77 3.44 10.95
C ASP A 45 -19.75 2.49 12.14
N ALA A 46 -18.74 2.63 13.01
CA ALA A 46 -18.60 1.81 14.20
C ALA A 46 -17.75 2.51 15.27
N ALA A 47 -18.09 2.27 16.54
CA ALA A 47 -17.26 2.60 17.69
C ALA A 47 -17.11 1.36 18.57
N THR A 48 -15.89 1.09 19.04
CA THR A 48 -15.61 -0.08 19.88
C THR A 48 -14.62 0.29 20.97
N GLU A 49 -15.03 0.14 22.23
CA GLU A 49 -14.14 0.27 23.37
C GLU A 49 -13.29 -1.00 23.48
N LEU A 50 -12.02 -0.91 23.07
CA LEU A 50 -11.05 -2.00 23.21
C LEU A 50 -10.47 -2.07 24.63
N LEU A 51 -10.47 -0.93 25.32
CA LEU A 51 -10.13 -0.82 26.74
C LEU A 51 -11.05 0.24 27.37
N PRO A 52 -11.62 -0.01 28.56
CA PRO A 52 -12.60 0.89 29.18
C PRO A 52 -12.10 2.34 29.28
N LEU A 53 -12.99 3.27 28.97
CA LEU A 53 -12.66 4.71 28.87
C LEU A 53 -12.81 5.47 30.20
N ASP A 54 -13.40 4.86 31.22
CA ASP A 54 -13.68 5.45 32.54
C ASP A 54 -12.62 5.17 33.60
N GLY A 55 -11.74 4.20 33.38
CA GLY A 55 -10.69 3.81 34.32
C GLY A 55 -9.64 4.88 34.63
N ALA A 56 -8.82 4.60 35.64
CA ALA A 56 -7.67 5.43 36.02
C ALA A 56 -6.50 5.35 35.01
N GLY A 57 -6.44 4.24 34.25
CA GLY A 57 -5.47 4.01 33.19
C GLY A 57 -5.81 4.68 31.86
N PRO A 58 -5.03 4.41 30.80
CA PRO A 58 -5.47 4.72 29.44
C PRO A 58 -6.70 3.89 29.07
N GLY A 59 -7.68 4.51 28.43
CA GLY A 59 -8.71 3.82 27.64
C GLY A 59 -8.34 3.80 26.15
N LEU A 60 -8.93 2.88 25.38
CA LEU A 60 -8.71 2.76 23.94
C LEU A 60 -10.05 2.63 23.21
N LEU A 61 -10.31 3.59 22.34
CA LEU A 61 -11.48 3.66 21.49
C LEU A 61 -11.06 3.44 20.03
N HIS A 62 -11.57 2.37 19.43
CA HIS A 62 -11.48 2.13 17.99
C HIS A 62 -12.70 2.73 17.30
N LEU A 63 -12.48 3.51 16.23
CA LEU A 63 -13.54 4.11 15.43
C LEU A 63 -13.36 3.79 13.95
N LEU A 64 -14.48 3.55 13.26
CA LEU A 64 -14.60 3.63 11.82
C LEU A 64 -15.43 4.86 11.48
N VAL A 65 -14.80 5.86 10.86
CA VAL A 65 -15.42 7.17 10.61
C VAL A 65 -15.40 7.47 9.12
N ARG A 66 -16.57 7.72 8.53
CA ARG A 66 -16.69 8.25 7.17
C ARG A 66 -16.49 9.76 7.18
N VAL A 67 -15.69 10.24 6.24
CA VAL A 67 -15.36 11.66 6.11
C VAL A 67 -16.13 12.26 4.93
N GLU A 68 -16.96 13.24 5.24
CA GLU A 68 -17.74 13.96 4.23
C GLU A 68 -16.91 15.11 3.66
N GLN A 69 -16.82 15.18 2.32
CA GLN A 69 -16.15 16.25 1.60
C GLN A 69 -16.98 16.61 0.35
N PRO A 70 -17.07 17.90 -0.01
CA PRO A 70 -17.79 18.34 -1.21
C PRO A 70 -17.06 17.92 -2.49
N GLY A 71 -17.80 17.92 -3.61
CA GLY A 71 -17.24 17.65 -4.94
C GLY A 71 -16.97 16.17 -5.24
N ARG A 72 -17.53 15.24 -4.45
CA ARG A 72 -17.52 13.82 -4.79
C ARG A 72 -18.56 13.50 -5.87
N PRO A 73 -18.24 12.64 -6.85
CA PRO A 73 -19.24 12.14 -7.78
C PRO A 73 -20.41 11.47 -7.06
N ALA A 74 -21.63 11.74 -7.52
CA ALA A 74 -22.83 11.10 -6.96
C ALA A 74 -22.69 9.57 -6.99
N GLY A 75 -23.07 8.90 -5.90
CA GLY A 75 -22.98 7.44 -5.77
C GLY A 75 -21.63 6.89 -5.32
N THR A 76 -20.59 7.72 -5.14
CA THR A 76 -19.33 7.26 -4.52
C THR A 76 -19.39 7.32 -2.98
N PRO A 77 -19.23 6.20 -2.26
CA PRO A 77 -19.26 6.20 -0.80
C PRO A 77 -18.15 7.10 -0.22
N ALA A 78 -18.43 7.82 0.86
CA ALA A 78 -17.44 8.58 1.61
C ALA A 78 -16.27 7.69 2.06
N ASP A 79 -15.05 8.24 2.10
CA ASP A 79 -13.88 7.51 2.59
C ASP A 79 -14.07 7.16 4.07
N CYS A 80 -13.92 5.89 4.40
CA CYS A 80 -13.94 5.41 5.77
C CYS A 80 -12.50 5.36 6.30
N TYR A 81 -12.28 5.90 7.50
CA TYR A 81 -11.00 5.90 8.18
C TYR A 81 -11.08 5.19 9.52
N GLN A 82 -10.08 4.37 9.80
CA GLN A 82 -9.88 3.71 11.08
C GLN A 82 -9.03 4.59 12.01
N LEU A 83 -9.58 4.88 13.19
CA LEU A 83 -8.92 5.65 14.24
C LEU A 83 -8.76 4.81 15.51
N LEU A 84 -7.60 4.88 16.13
CA LEU A 84 -7.28 4.23 17.41
C LEU A 84 -6.95 5.33 18.41
N LEU A 85 -7.97 5.76 19.15
CA LEU A 85 -7.91 6.93 20.02
C LEU A 85 -7.67 6.50 21.46
N GLY A 86 -6.56 6.94 22.03
CA GLY A 86 -6.34 6.84 23.46
C GLY A 86 -7.16 7.90 24.21
N VAL A 87 -7.75 7.53 25.35
CA VAL A 87 -8.56 8.44 26.18
C VAL A 87 -8.06 8.43 27.61
N ARG A 88 -7.80 9.61 28.20
CA ARG A 88 -7.31 9.74 29.59
C ARG A 88 -7.79 11.03 30.26
N THR A 89 -7.82 11.07 31.59
CA THR A 89 -8.05 12.34 32.32
C THR A 89 -6.88 13.30 32.17
N GLN A 90 -5.66 12.78 32.38
CA GLN A 90 -4.41 13.51 32.28
C GLN A 90 -3.45 12.76 31.38
N LEU A 91 -2.92 13.46 30.37
CA LEU A 91 -1.96 12.91 29.44
C LEU A 91 -0.54 13.10 30.00
N PRO A 92 0.28 12.05 30.12
CA PRO A 92 1.66 12.18 30.56
C PRO A 92 2.48 13.06 29.60
N PRO A 93 3.47 13.83 30.09
CA PRO A 93 4.28 14.72 29.24
C PRO A 93 4.89 14.03 28.02
N ARG A 94 5.36 12.79 28.17
CA ARG A 94 5.94 11.99 27.06
C ARG A 94 4.97 11.72 25.90
N LEU A 95 3.66 11.78 26.13
CA LEU A 95 2.62 11.59 25.12
C LEU A 95 2.05 12.92 24.60
N ALA A 96 2.54 14.08 25.07
CA ALA A 96 2.07 15.38 24.61
C ALA A 96 2.12 15.55 23.07
N PRO A 97 3.14 15.04 22.33
CA PRO A 97 3.15 15.11 20.86
C PRO A 97 2.03 14.30 20.18
N ALA A 98 1.43 13.34 20.89
CA ALA A 98 0.33 12.53 20.38
C ALA A 98 -1.05 13.16 20.65
N LEU A 99 -1.11 14.25 21.42
CA LEU A 99 -2.36 14.89 21.82
C LEU A 99 -3.14 15.34 20.58
N ILE A 100 -4.40 14.91 20.51
CA ILE A 100 -5.37 15.38 19.53
C ILE A 100 -6.13 16.57 20.10
N GLY A 101 -6.54 16.48 21.37
CA GLY A 101 -7.15 17.59 22.09
C GLY A 101 -7.87 17.15 23.36
N ARG A 102 -8.62 18.07 23.97
CA ARG A 102 -9.50 17.77 25.12
C ARG A 102 -10.96 17.93 24.71
N ILE A 103 -11.76 16.94 25.06
CA ILE A 103 -13.20 16.96 24.79
C ILE A 103 -13.87 17.95 25.74
N ARG A 104 -14.68 18.85 25.18
CA ARG A 104 -15.34 19.92 25.95
C ARG A 104 -16.72 19.52 26.49
N GLN A 105 -17.44 18.66 25.77
CA GLN A 105 -18.84 18.31 26.04
C GLN A 105 -19.11 16.84 25.72
N GLY A 106 -20.24 16.31 26.16
CA GLY A 106 -20.65 14.93 25.89
C GLY A 106 -20.00 13.90 26.84
N PRO A 107 -20.09 12.60 26.52
CA PRO A 107 -19.83 11.49 27.46
C PRO A 107 -18.36 11.39 27.92
N LEU A 108 -17.44 12.05 27.23
CA LEU A 108 -16.01 12.07 27.54
C LEU A 108 -15.50 13.47 27.90
N ALA A 109 -16.39 14.39 28.29
CA ALA A 109 -16.02 15.75 28.67
C ALA A 109 -14.88 15.78 29.72
N GLY A 110 -13.91 16.68 29.51
CA GLY A 110 -12.72 16.84 30.33
C GLY A 110 -11.58 15.84 30.02
N ARG A 111 -11.86 14.75 29.30
CA ARG A 111 -10.83 13.77 28.91
C ARG A 111 -9.96 14.31 27.77
N ALA A 112 -8.67 14.02 27.85
CA ALA A 112 -7.71 14.16 26.76
C ALA A 112 -7.83 12.97 25.81
N VAL A 113 -7.86 13.26 24.52
CA VAL A 113 -7.84 12.30 23.41
C VAL A 113 -6.54 12.45 22.65
N TYR A 114 -5.93 11.34 22.28
CA TYR A 114 -4.61 11.31 21.64
C TYR A 114 -4.48 10.11 20.68
N GLU A 115 -3.47 10.14 19.81
CA GLU A 115 -3.15 9.03 18.91
C GLU A 115 -2.70 7.81 19.73
N GLY A 116 -3.58 6.81 19.84
CA GLY A 116 -3.42 5.68 20.75
C GLY A 116 -2.21 4.81 20.42
N LEU A 117 -1.82 4.72 19.14
CA LEU A 117 -0.63 3.96 18.72
C LEU A 117 0.69 4.52 19.27
N ARG A 118 0.71 5.77 19.74
CA ARG A 118 1.88 6.39 20.37
C ARG A 118 2.01 6.01 21.86
N ASP A 119 1.01 5.41 22.48
CA ASP A 119 1.11 4.86 23.83
C ASP A 119 1.52 3.38 23.77
N PRO A 120 2.74 3.00 24.24
CA PRO A 120 3.20 1.61 24.22
C PRO A 120 2.25 0.64 24.94
N ARG A 121 1.48 1.09 25.94
CA ARG A 121 0.51 0.22 26.62
C ARG A 121 -0.66 -0.14 25.71
N LEU A 122 -1.16 0.84 24.94
CA LEU A 122 -2.27 0.63 24.01
C LEU A 122 -1.83 -0.11 22.75
N ALA A 123 -0.62 0.18 22.26
CA ALA A 123 0.00 -0.59 21.19
C ALA A 123 0.19 -2.07 21.60
N GLY A 124 0.67 -2.33 22.82
CA GLY A 124 0.80 -3.69 23.35
C GLY A 124 -0.55 -4.41 23.50
N LEU A 125 -1.62 -3.69 23.87
CA LEU A 125 -2.97 -4.26 23.95
C LEU A 125 -3.46 -4.79 22.59
N LEU A 126 -3.19 -4.09 21.49
CA LEU A 126 -3.58 -4.56 20.15
C LEU A 126 -2.94 -5.91 19.81
N TYR A 127 -1.67 -6.09 20.16
CA TYR A 127 -0.99 -7.38 19.99
C TYR A 127 -1.61 -8.47 20.86
N GLU A 128 -1.95 -8.17 22.12
CA GLU A 128 -2.62 -9.14 23.01
C GLU A 128 -4.04 -9.51 22.53
N ARG A 129 -4.74 -8.60 21.83
CA ARG A 129 -6.00 -8.93 21.13
C ARG A 129 -5.77 -9.85 19.94
N LEU A 130 -4.74 -9.61 19.13
CA LEU A 130 -4.37 -10.50 18.02
C LEU A 130 -3.94 -11.90 18.51
N ARG A 131 -3.26 -11.97 19.67
CA ARG A 131 -2.87 -13.24 20.32
C ARG A 131 -4.05 -14.02 20.88
N THR A 132 -5.19 -13.37 21.11
CA THR A 132 -6.41 -13.99 21.64
C THR A 132 -7.54 -13.84 20.62
N PRO A 133 -7.56 -14.68 19.54
CA PRO A 133 -8.60 -14.62 18.51
C PRO A 133 -10.00 -14.65 19.11
N GLY A 134 -10.94 -13.98 18.46
CA GLY A 134 -12.29 -13.84 18.96
C GLY A 134 -12.94 -12.53 18.54
N ARG A 135 -13.97 -12.14 19.28
CA ARG A 135 -14.77 -10.96 18.97
C ARG A 135 -14.66 -9.91 20.06
N THR A 136 -14.66 -8.64 19.66
CA THR A 136 -14.87 -7.50 20.56
C THR A 136 -15.78 -6.53 19.85
N GLY A 137 -17.06 -6.54 20.19
CA GLY A 137 -18.11 -5.85 19.43
C GLY A 137 -18.13 -6.29 17.95
N PRO A 138 -18.05 -5.35 16.99
CA PRO A 138 -18.02 -5.64 15.56
C PRO A 138 -16.66 -6.18 15.07
N LEU A 139 -15.60 -6.07 15.88
CA LEU A 139 -14.26 -6.50 15.50
C LEU A 139 -14.12 -8.01 15.64
N ARG A 140 -13.52 -8.63 14.61
CA ARG A 140 -13.12 -10.05 14.61
C ARG A 140 -11.61 -10.13 14.49
N PHE A 141 -10.99 -10.87 15.39
CA PHE A 141 -9.55 -11.12 15.45
C PHE A 141 -9.28 -12.57 15.07
N HIS A 142 -8.29 -12.78 14.21
CA HIS A 142 -7.90 -14.08 13.66
C HIS A 142 -6.40 -14.29 13.86
N ALA A 143 -5.99 -15.53 14.10
CA ALA A 143 -4.59 -15.94 14.10
C ALA A 143 -4.45 -17.34 13.48
N THR A 144 -3.40 -17.55 12.71
CA THR A 144 -3.09 -18.85 12.07
C THR A 144 -2.10 -19.67 12.89
N THR A 145 -1.43 -19.04 13.86
CA THR A 145 -0.48 -19.68 14.77
C THR A 145 -0.52 -19.01 16.14
N ALA A 146 0.00 -19.69 17.15
CA ALA A 146 0.16 -19.12 18.48
C ALA A 146 1.24 -18.02 18.46
N LEU A 147 0.88 -16.82 18.92
CA LEU A 147 1.82 -15.70 19.01
C LEU A 147 2.50 -15.67 20.40
N PRO A 148 3.81 -15.36 20.49
CA PRO A 148 4.51 -15.30 21.76
C PRO A 148 4.00 -14.14 22.63
N PRO A 149 3.95 -14.26 23.96
CA PRO A 149 3.49 -13.18 24.83
C PRO A 149 4.54 -12.07 24.99
N ALA A 150 4.10 -10.90 25.47
CA ALA A 150 4.96 -9.84 26.01
C ALA A 150 6.01 -9.23 25.04
N LEU A 151 5.69 -9.10 23.75
CA LEU A 151 6.55 -8.40 22.81
C LEU A 151 6.39 -6.87 22.93
N ALA A 152 7.51 -6.16 23.09
CA ALA A 152 7.51 -4.71 23.19
C ALA A 152 7.15 -4.06 21.83
N PRO A 153 6.17 -3.15 21.79
CA PRO A 153 5.80 -2.43 20.57
C PRO A 153 6.74 -1.27 20.27
N ARG A 154 7.00 -1.05 18.98
CA ARG A 154 7.73 0.10 18.45
C ARG A 154 7.06 0.61 17.17
N MET A 155 6.66 1.87 17.17
CA MET A 155 6.03 2.49 16.00
C MET A 155 7.06 2.83 14.92
N LEU A 156 6.70 2.58 13.66
CA LEU A 156 7.47 3.00 12.50
C LEU A 156 6.88 4.27 11.89
N ASP A 157 7.72 5.28 11.70
CA ASP A 157 7.32 6.58 11.14
C ASP A 157 7.45 6.64 9.60
N ALA A 158 7.78 5.53 8.92
CA ALA A 158 8.19 5.53 7.52
C ALA A 158 7.05 5.38 6.47
N GLU A 159 5.89 4.82 6.82
CA GLU A 159 4.87 4.41 5.81
C GLU A 159 3.89 5.50 5.34
N GLN A 160 3.72 5.72 4.04
CA GLN A 160 2.95 6.89 3.57
C GLN A 160 1.43 6.84 3.86
N SER A 161 0.77 5.69 3.64
CA SER A 161 -0.70 5.54 3.69
C SER A 161 -1.22 4.90 4.99
N ASN A 162 -0.35 4.27 5.77
CA ASN A 162 -0.75 3.44 6.90
C ASN A 162 0.07 3.74 8.17
N SER A 163 -0.20 2.98 9.22
CA SER A 163 0.59 3.00 10.46
C SER A 163 1.08 1.60 10.78
N SER A 164 2.35 1.47 11.16
CA SER A 164 2.93 0.17 11.48
C SER A 164 3.59 0.13 12.85
N LEU A 165 3.43 -1.02 13.50
CA LEU A 165 4.04 -1.36 14.78
C LEU A 165 4.90 -2.61 14.60
N VAL A 166 6.16 -2.55 15.02
CA VAL A 166 7.01 -3.73 15.17
C VAL A 166 6.89 -4.23 16.61
N TYR A 167 6.74 -5.53 16.78
CA TYR A 167 6.68 -6.20 18.07
C TYR A 167 7.89 -7.11 18.25
N GLY A 168 8.76 -6.78 19.22
CA GLY A 168 9.93 -7.57 19.58
C GLY A 168 10.85 -7.94 18.41
N ASP A 169 10.90 -7.07 17.39
CA ASP A 169 11.61 -7.28 16.11
C ASP A 169 11.37 -8.68 15.50
N SER A 170 10.16 -9.20 15.69
CA SER A 170 9.73 -10.53 15.23
C SER A 170 8.50 -10.43 14.32
N PHE A 171 7.61 -9.48 14.62
CA PHE A 171 6.40 -9.24 13.82
C PHE A 171 6.22 -7.77 13.53
N ILE A 172 5.58 -7.47 12.41
CA ILE A 172 5.14 -6.15 12.02
C ILE A 172 3.63 -6.19 11.80
N LEU A 173 2.91 -5.30 12.49
CA LEU A 173 1.48 -5.06 12.30
C LEU A 173 1.31 -3.82 11.47
N LYS A 174 0.74 -3.99 10.28
CA LYS A 174 0.28 -2.91 9.43
C LYS A 174 -1.19 -2.62 9.73
N ILE A 175 -1.49 -1.37 10.04
CA ILE A 175 -2.83 -0.89 10.39
C ILE A 175 -3.32 0.00 9.25
N PHE A 176 -4.39 -0.44 8.58
CA PHE A 176 -4.94 0.27 7.44
C PHE A 176 -5.73 1.49 7.89
N ARG A 177 -5.24 2.69 7.56
CA ARG A 177 -5.87 3.93 8.02
C ARG A 177 -7.09 4.30 7.20
N ARG A 178 -7.03 4.12 5.87
CA ARG A 178 -8.18 4.25 4.97
C ARG A 178 -8.74 2.87 4.68
N VAL A 179 -9.97 2.62 5.09
CA VAL A 179 -10.62 1.31 5.01
C VAL A 179 -11.57 1.28 3.81
N SER A 180 -11.46 0.22 3.00
CA SER A 180 -12.38 -0.05 1.89
C SER A 180 -13.18 -1.31 2.18
N PRO A 181 -14.46 -1.39 1.75
CA PRO A 181 -15.25 -2.61 1.90
C PRO A 181 -14.63 -3.78 1.14
N GLY A 182 -14.43 -4.91 1.82
CA GLY A 182 -13.86 -6.14 1.23
C GLY A 182 -12.46 -6.46 1.75
N ALA A 183 -11.99 -7.67 1.41
CA ALA A 183 -10.66 -8.14 1.81
C ALA A 183 -9.57 -7.26 1.20
N ASN A 184 -8.62 -6.83 2.02
CA ASN A 184 -7.47 -6.09 1.55
C ASN A 184 -6.52 -7.03 0.78
N PRO A 185 -6.04 -6.68 -0.43
CA PRO A 185 -5.02 -7.41 -1.17
C PRO A 185 -3.77 -7.79 -0.36
N ASP A 186 -3.37 -6.94 0.59
CA ASP A 186 -2.21 -7.16 1.48
C ASP A 186 -2.49 -8.18 2.60
N LEU A 187 -3.70 -8.73 2.64
CA LEU A 187 -4.04 -9.95 3.37
C LEU A 187 -4.32 -11.11 2.40
N GLU A 188 -5.17 -10.87 1.40
CA GLU A 188 -5.65 -11.87 0.44
C GLU A 188 -4.50 -12.55 -0.34
N LEU A 189 -3.59 -11.76 -0.92
CA LEU A 189 -2.52 -12.27 -1.77
C LEU A 189 -1.42 -12.97 -0.97
N PRO A 190 -0.90 -12.42 0.14
CA PRO A 190 0.07 -13.12 0.98
C PRO A 190 -0.47 -14.44 1.55
N LEU A 191 -1.75 -14.51 1.94
CA LEU A 191 -2.36 -15.77 2.38
C LEU A 191 -2.42 -16.82 1.25
N ALA A 192 -2.84 -16.41 0.04
CA ALA A 192 -2.89 -17.30 -1.11
C ALA A 192 -1.49 -17.82 -1.49
N LEU A 193 -0.48 -16.94 -1.46
CA LEU A 193 0.92 -17.28 -1.70
C LEU A 193 1.48 -18.26 -0.66
N ALA A 194 1.18 -18.04 0.62
CA ALA A 194 1.57 -18.94 1.69
C ALA A 194 0.92 -20.33 1.51
N GLY A 195 -0.37 -20.37 1.13
CA GLY A 195 -1.08 -21.61 0.81
C GLY A 195 -0.48 -22.38 -0.38
N ALA A 196 0.13 -21.67 -1.33
CA ALA A 196 0.87 -22.25 -2.45
C ALA A 196 2.34 -22.56 -2.14
N GLY A 197 2.80 -22.36 -0.90
CA GLY A 197 4.18 -22.64 -0.49
C GLY A 197 5.21 -21.62 -0.98
N CYS A 198 4.79 -20.42 -1.40
CA CYS A 198 5.72 -19.38 -1.86
C CYS A 198 6.38 -18.69 -0.67
N ALA A 199 7.69 -18.90 -0.50
CA ALA A 199 8.48 -18.31 0.58
C ALA A 199 8.96 -16.86 0.29
N ARG A 200 8.61 -16.28 -0.87
CA ARG A 200 9.02 -14.92 -1.27
C ARG A 200 8.19 -13.82 -0.64
N VAL A 201 7.15 -14.15 0.11
CA VAL A 201 6.27 -13.17 0.76
C VAL A 201 6.05 -13.60 2.22
N PRO A 202 6.26 -12.71 3.20
CA PRO A 202 5.96 -13.02 4.60
C PRO A 202 4.48 -13.39 4.77
N ALA A 203 4.23 -14.61 5.27
CA ALA A 203 2.87 -15.09 5.48
C ALA A 203 2.19 -14.35 6.64
N PRO A 204 0.96 -13.82 6.47
CA PRO A 204 0.20 -13.26 7.58
C PRO A 204 -0.05 -14.29 8.69
N VAL A 205 0.22 -13.89 9.93
CA VAL A 205 0.06 -14.76 11.12
C VAL A 205 -1.15 -14.38 11.97
N ALA A 206 -1.63 -13.14 11.87
CA ALA A 206 -2.85 -12.67 12.49
C ALA A 206 -3.40 -11.44 11.77
N TRP A 207 -4.69 -11.17 11.90
CA TRP A 207 -5.32 -9.96 11.37
C TRP A 207 -6.61 -9.68 12.12
N TYR A 208 -7.17 -8.49 11.87
CA TYR A 208 -8.49 -8.15 12.38
C TYR A 208 -9.29 -7.37 11.36
N GLU A 209 -10.61 -7.49 11.47
CA GLU A 209 -11.57 -7.01 10.49
C GLU A 209 -12.86 -6.50 11.16
N SER A 210 -13.63 -5.71 10.42
CA SER A 210 -15.01 -5.36 10.75
C SER A 210 -15.89 -5.59 9.53
N GLY A 211 -16.90 -6.44 9.67
CA GLY A 211 -17.62 -6.97 8.51
C GLY A 211 -16.66 -7.64 7.53
N ALA A 212 -16.73 -7.26 6.25
CA ALA A 212 -15.82 -7.75 5.22
C ALA A 212 -14.51 -6.95 5.09
N SER A 213 -14.33 -5.88 5.86
CA SER A 213 -13.21 -4.95 5.68
C SER A 213 -12.03 -5.33 6.57
N THR A 214 -10.88 -5.61 5.97
CA THR A 214 -9.64 -5.84 6.72
C THR A 214 -9.14 -4.53 7.32
N LEU A 215 -8.80 -4.54 8.61
CA LEU A 215 -8.39 -3.35 9.37
C LEU A 215 -6.90 -3.34 9.72
N GLY A 216 -6.29 -4.50 9.86
CA GLY A 216 -4.84 -4.60 10.00
C GLY A 216 -4.35 -6.04 9.94
N VAL A 217 -3.09 -6.20 9.56
CA VAL A 217 -2.44 -7.48 9.27
C VAL A 217 -1.11 -7.55 10.01
N LEU A 218 -0.92 -8.62 10.77
CA LEU A 218 0.33 -8.97 11.45
C LEU A 218 1.04 -10.05 10.63
N GLN A 219 2.31 -9.79 10.31
CA GLN A 219 3.17 -10.71 9.57
C GLN A 219 4.57 -10.76 10.18
N PRO A 220 5.39 -11.78 9.87
CA PRO A 220 6.79 -11.81 10.26
C PRO A 220 7.53 -10.54 9.85
N TYR A 221 8.30 -9.98 10.77
CA TYR A 221 9.19 -8.86 10.48
C TYR A 221 10.52 -9.42 9.98
N LEU A 222 10.89 -9.08 8.74
CA LEU A 222 12.17 -9.47 8.16
C LEU A 222 13.30 -8.62 8.75
N ARG A 223 13.76 -9.02 9.94
CA ARG A 223 14.90 -8.40 10.62
C ARG A 223 16.16 -8.50 9.74
N ASP A 224 17.02 -7.50 9.84
CA ASP A 224 18.31 -7.44 9.15
C ASP A 224 18.21 -7.49 7.62
N SER A 225 17.00 -7.28 7.08
CA SER A 225 16.79 -7.13 5.65
C SER A 225 17.15 -5.72 5.18
N ARG A 226 17.60 -5.62 3.94
CA ARG A 226 17.88 -4.34 3.27
C ARG A 226 16.78 -4.01 2.28
N ASP A 227 16.29 -2.77 2.34
CA ASP A 227 15.39 -2.20 1.34
C ASP A 227 16.04 -2.23 -0.05
N GLY A 228 15.33 -2.78 -1.04
CA GLY A 228 15.86 -3.00 -2.39
C GLY A 228 16.21 -1.70 -3.12
N TRP A 229 15.47 -0.62 -2.84
CA TRP A 229 15.79 0.70 -3.37
C TRP A 229 17.10 1.23 -2.80
N ARG A 230 17.25 1.25 -1.46
CA ARG A 230 18.50 1.64 -0.80
C ARG A 230 19.68 0.79 -1.25
N LEU A 231 19.50 -0.53 -1.35
CA LEU A 231 20.54 -1.44 -1.82
C LEU A 231 21.04 -1.08 -3.23
N ALA A 232 20.13 -0.75 -4.14
CA ALA A 232 20.47 -0.31 -5.50
C ALA A 232 21.20 1.04 -5.49
N LEU A 233 20.76 1.99 -4.65
CA LEU A 233 21.43 3.29 -4.51
C LEU A 233 22.84 3.17 -3.94
N ASP A 234 23.03 2.32 -2.93
CA ASP A 234 24.34 2.07 -2.34
C ASP A 234 25.29 1.43 -3.37
N ALA A 235 24.80 0.47 -4.16
CA ALA A 235 25.58 -0.12 -5.25
C ALA A 235 26.00 0.92 -6.29
N LEU A 236 25.10 1.81 -6.68
CA LEU A 236 25.40 2.92 -7.59
C LEU A 236 26.45 3.87 -7.00
N ALA A 237 26.30 4.28 -5.74
CA ALA A 237 27.24 5.17 -5.06
C ALA A 237 28.65 4.57 -4.91
N ASP A 238 28.73 3.25 -4.72
CA ASP A 238 29.99 2.50 -4.65
C ASP A 238 30.61 2.21 -6.03
N GLY A 239 29.93 2.57 -7.14
CA GLY A 239 30.36 2.22 -8.49
C GLY A 239 30.29 0.71 -8.80
N ARG A 240 29.47 -0.05 -8.08
CA ARG A 240 29.31 -1.50 -8.25
C ARG A 240 28.17 -1.85 -9.21
N GLU A 241 28.33 -2.97 -9.92
CA GLU A 241 27.23 -3.58 -10.68
C GLU A 241 26.14 -4.12 -9.75
N PHE A 242 24.91 -4.19 -10.27
CA PHE A 242 23.73 -4.70 -9.56
C PHE A 242 23.00 -5.80 -10.35
N THR A 243 23.65 -6.35 -11.38
CA THR A 243 23.05 -7.30 -12.32
C THR A 243 22.74 -8.65 -11.67
N THR A 244 23.58 -9.13 -10.75
CA THR A 244 23.36 -10.37 -9.99
C THR A 244 22.10 -10.25 -9.12
N GLU A 245 21.98 -9.14 -8.40
CA GLU A 245 20.85 -8.82 -7.55
C GLU A 245 19.56 -8.63 -8.35
N ALA A 246 19.63 -7.91 -9.47
CA ALA A 246 18.51 -7.71 -10.38
C ALA A 246 18.03 -9.03 -11.01
N ARG A 247 18.94 -9.93 -11.42
CA ARG A 247 18.60 -11.27 -11.94
C ARG A 247 17.92 -12.12 -10.87
N ALA A 248 18.47 -12.14 -9.65
CA ALA A 248 17.84 -12.84 -8.53
C ALA A 248 16.46 -12.27 -8.19
N LEU A 249 16.27 -10.95 -8.32
CA LEU A 249 14.98 -10.31 -8.10
C LEU A 249 13.97 -10.70 -9.21
N GLY A 250 14.43 -10.78 -10.46
CA GLY A 250 13.62 -11.28 -11.57
C GLY A 250 13.08 -12.70 -11.32
N ARG A 251 13.95 -13.59 -10.83
CA ARG A 251 13.56 -14.95 -10.41
C ARG A 251 12.49 -14.91 -9.31
N ALA A 252 12.71 -14.13 -8.26
CA ALA A 252 11.77 -14.01 -7.14
C ALA A 252 10.40 -13.47 -7.59
N THR A 253 10.36 -12.48 -8.49
CA THR A 253 9.09 -11.98 -9.04
C THR A 253 8.36 -13.06 -9.83
N ALA A 254 9.07 -13.83 -10.66
CA ALA A 254 8.46 -14.93 -11.42
C ALA A 254 7.91 -16.03 -10.49
N GLU A 255 8.64 -16.39 -9.42
CA GLU A 255 8.14 -17.34 -8.40
C GLU A 255 6.84 -16.86 -7.75
N VAL A 256 6.74 -15.57 -7.40
CA VAL A 256 5.50 -14.95 -6.88
C VAL A 256 4.37 -15.02 -7.91
N HIS A 257 4.64 -14.66 -9.17
CA HIS A 257 3.62 -14.69 -10.22
C HIS A 257 3.10 -16.10 -10.50
N LEU A 258 3.99 -17.10 -10.57
CA LEU A 258 3.58 -18.50 -10.77
C LEU A 258 2.77 -19.02 -9.59
N ALA A 259 3.16 -18.70 -8.35
CA ALA A 259 2.39 -19.07 -7.17
C ALA A 259 1.00 -18.43 -7.14
N LEU A 260 0.89 -17.13 -7.50
CA LEU A 260 -0.41 -16.45 -7.63
C LEU A 260 -1.28 -17.09 -8.72
N ALA A 261 -0.70 -17.41 -9.88
CA ALA A 261 -1.41 -18.06 -10.98
C ALA A 261 -1.90 -19.48 -10.62
N SER A 262 -1.15 -20.18 -9.77
CA SER A 262 -1.53 -21.50 -9.26
C SER A 262 -2.60 -21.42 -8.17
N ALA A 263 -2.56 -20.38 -7.31
CA ALA A 263 -3.43 -20.26 -6.16
C ALA A 263 -4.79 -19.59 -6.48
N LEU A 264 -4.82 -18.73 -7.50
CA LEU A 264 -5.96 -17.85 -7.80
C LEU A 264 -6.36 -17.95 -9.29
N PRO A 265 -7.62 -17.63 -9.63
CA PRO A 265 -8.10 -17.74 -11.00
C PRO A 265 -7.26 -16.95 -12.00
N THR A 266 -6.93 -17.59 -13.11
CA THR A 266 -6.32 -16.98 -14.30
C THR A 266 -7.33 -16.97 -15.44
N ARG A 267 -7.18 -16.04 -16.38
CA ARG A 267 -7.97 -16.04 -17.62
C ARG A 267 -7.19 -15.36 -18.73
N ARG A 268 -7.71 -15.45 -19.96
CA ARG A 268 -7.21 -14.69 -21.10
C ARG A 268 -8.19 -13.56 -21.42
N LEU A 269 -7.66 -12.38 -21.72
CA LEU A 269 -8.47 -11.27 -22.19
C LEU A 269 -8.98 -11.56 -23.60
N ALA A 270 -10.26 -11.27 -23.84
CA ALA A 270 -10.78 -11.16 -25.18
C ALA A 270 -10.16 -9.94 -25.89
N ARG A 271 -10.20 -9.94 -27.23
CA ARG A 271 -9.71 -8.83 -28.04
C ARG A 271 -10.41 -7.51 -27.66
N SER A 272 -11.73 -7.54 -27.49
CA SER A 272 -12.52 -6.36 -27.09
C SER A 272 -12.11 -5.81 -25.72
N GLU A 273 -11.77 -6.66 -24.75
CA GLU A 273 -11.27 -6.22 -23.44
C GLU A 273 -9.88 -5.57 -23.56
N THR A 274 -9.03 -6.12 -24.43
CA THR A 274 -7.69 -5.58 -24.68
C THR A 274 -7.78 -4.20 -25.36
N GLU A 275 -8.68 -4.06 -26.33
CA GLU A 275 -8.99 -2.77 -26.98
C GLU A 275 -9.53 -1.74 -25.97
N GLN A 276 -10.35 -2.16 -25.00
CA GLN A 276 -10.82 -1.28 -23.92
C GLN A 276 -9.69 -0.83 -22.98
N LEU A 277 -8.73 -1.71 -22.67
CA LEU A 277 -7.54 -1.36 -21.89
C LEU A 277 -6.66 -0.35 -22.62
N ALA A 278 -6.40 -0.57 -23.91
CA ALA A 278 -5.65 0.36 -24.75
C ALA A 278 -6.35 1.74 -24.80
N ALA A 279 -7.67 1.76 -24.97
CA ALA A 279 -8.45 2.99 -24.93
C ALA A 279 -8.41 3.68 -23.57
N ALA A 280 -8.34 2.92 -22.45
CA ALA A 280 -8.18 3.49 -21.12
C ALA A 280 -6.78 4.12 -20.90
N MET A 281 -5.73 3.48 -21.42
CA MET A 281 -4.36 4.04 -21.42
C MET A 281 -4.30 5.33 -22.25
N ASP A 282 -4.91 5.34 -23.44
CA ASP A 282 -4.99 6.54 -24.29
C ASP A 282 -5.75 7.69 -23.61
N ARG A 283 -6.87 7.40 -22.92
CA ARG A 283 -7.58 8.43 -22.12
C ARG A 283 -6.70 9.01 -21.01
N ARG A 284 -5.93 8.18 -20.31
CA ARG A 284 -4.97 8.66 -19.29
C ARG A 284 -3.87 9.53 -19.90
N LEU A 285 -3.33 9.13 -21.06
CA LEU A 285 -2.35 9.92 -21.81
C LEU A 285 -2.91 11.29 -22.20
N HIS A 286 -4.14 11.37 -22.70
CA HIS A 286 -4.77 12.65 -23.02
C HIS A 286 -4.91 13.55 -21.78
N ALA A 287 -5.41 13.00 -20.68
CA ALA A 287 -5.56 13.75 -19.44
C ALA A 287 -4.20 14.24 -18.89
N ALA A 288 -3.17 13.39 -18.97
CA ALA A 288 -1.81 13.76 -18.58
C ALA A 288 -1.24 14.86 -19.48
N ALA A 289 -1.43 14.79 -20.80
CA ALA A 289 -0.93 15.78 -21.75
C ALA A 289 -1.61 17.14 -21.62
N GLN A 290 -2.89 17.18 -21.20
CA GLN A 290 -3.56 18.43 -20.85
C GLN A 290 -2.95 19.09 -19.60
N ALA A 291 -2.54 18.29 -18.62
CA ALA A 291 -1.92 18.79 -17.40
C ALA A 291 -0.42 19.10 -17.55
N VAL A 292 0.27 18.38 -18.44
CA VAL A 292 1.71 18.50 -18.69
C VAL A 292 1.95 18.63 -20.21
N PRO A 293 1.93 19.87 -20.76
CA PRO A 293 2.03 20.11 -22.20
C PRO A 293 3.29 19.53 -22.87
N ALA A 294 4.36 19.27 -22.12
CA ALA A 294 5.56 18.61 -22.62
C ALA A 294 5.30 17.20 -23.21
N LEU A 295 4.18 16.57 -22.87
CA LEU A 295 3.77 15.29 -23.47
C LEU A 295 3.17 15.43 -24.87
N LEU A 296 2.62 16.60 -25.23
CA LEU A 296 1.86 16.79 -26.48
C LEU A 296 2.60 16.33 -27.75
N PRO A 297 3.92 16.62 -27.92
CA PRO A 297 4.65 16.16 -29.10
C PRO A 297 4.71 14.62 -29.24
N HIS A 298 4.60 13.89 -28.12
CA HIS A 298 4.74 12.44 -28.09
C HIS A 298 3.40 11.70 -28.19
N VAL A 299 2.27 12.39 -28.00
CA VAL A 299 0.92 11.77 -27.96
C VAL A 299 0.63 10.88 -29.17
N PRO A 300 0.87 11.31 -30.44
CA PRO A 300 0.57 10.45 -31.60
C PRO A 300 1.34 9.13 -31.58
N ALA A 301 2.64 9.17 -31.25
CA ALA A 301 3.48 7.99 -31.17
C ALA A 301 3.09 7.06 -30.02
N LEU A 302 2.83 7.62 -28.83
CA LEU A 302 2.42 6.81 -27.67
C LEU A 302 1.03 6.17 -27.86
N ARG A 303 0.11 6.85 -28.55
CA ARG A 303 -1.18 6.24 -28.92
C ARG A 303 -0.98 5.02 -29.82
N ALA A 304 -0.05 5.09 -30.78
CA ALA A 304 0.27 3.96 -31.63
C ALA A 304 0.85 2.78 -30.83
N VAL A 305 1.64 3.05 -29.78
CA VAL A 305 2.13 2.02 -28.84
C VAL A 305 0.96 1.30 -28.17
N PHE A 306 -0.04 2.02 -27.65
CA PHE A 306 -1.20 1.40 -27.03
C PHE A 306 -2.04 0.58 -28.02
N ALA A 307 -2.24 1.08 -29.25
CA ALA A 307 -2.99 0.38 -30.28
C ALA A 307 -2.31 -0.94 -30.72
N ALA A 308 -0.97 -0.99 -30.70
CA ALA A 308 -0.21 -2.19 -31.03
C ALA A 308 -0.37 -3.31 -29.98
N ALA A 309 -0.69 -2.97 -28.72
CA ALA A 309 -0.91 -3.93 -27.64
C ALA A 309 -2.33 -4.53 -27.64
N SER A 310 -2.83 -4.93 -28.82
CA SER A 310 -4.21 -5.43 -29.03
C SER A 310 -4.33 -6.97 -29.03
N GLY A 311 -3.23 -7.68 -28.79
CA GLY A 311 -3.21 -9.14 -28.66
C GLY A 311 -3.83 -9.62 -27.34
N GLY A 312 -4.52 -10.77 -27.35
CA GLY A 312 -5.11 -11.34 -26.14
C GLY A 312 -4.06 -11.76 -25.12
N ALA A 313 -4.00 -11.07 -23.98
CA ALA A 313 -3.05 -11.31 -22.90
C ALA A 313 -3.61 -12.25 -21.81
N ALA A 314 -2.75 -13.10 -21.24
CA ALA A 314 -3.08 -13.82 -20.01
C ALA A 314 -3.07 -12.84 -18.83
N VAL A 315 -4.08 -12.96 -17.96
CA VAL A 315 -4.23 -12.12 -16.78
C VAL A 315 -4.43 -12.97 -15.54
N GLN A 316 -3.91 -12.46 -14.43
CA GLN A 316 -3.93 -13.10 -13.13
C GLN A 316 -3.91 -12.03 -12.04
N ARG A 317 -4.02 -12.44 -10.78
CA ARG A 317 -3.68 -11.53 -9.68
C ARG A 317 -2.17 -11.28 -9.68
N ILE A 318 -1.80 -10.02 -9.46
CA ILE A 318 -0.43 -9.51 -9.46
C ILE A 318 -0.21 -8.62 -8.23
N HIS A 319 1.00 -8.14 -8.00
CA HIS A 319 1.30 -7.14 -6.97
C HIS A 319 0.62 -5.80 -7.25
N GLY A 320 0.68 -5.33 -8.51
CA GLY A 320 -0.08 -4.18 -9.00
C GLY A 320 0.58 -2.82 -8.77
N ASP A 321 1.58 -2.74 -7.87
CA ASP A 321 2.46 -1.58 -7.67
C ASP A 321 3.93 -1.97 -7.38
N LEU A 322 4.47 -2.94 -8.14
CA LEU A 322 5.81 -3.46 -7.87
C LEU A 322 6.91 -2.47 -8.26
N HIS A 323 7.84 -2.21 -7.33
CA HIS A 323 9.07 -1.43 -7.53
C HIS A 323 10.13 -1.81 -6.49
N LEU A 324 11.38 -1.32 -6.61
CA LEU A 324 12.50 -1.70 -5.72
C LEU A 324 12.20 -1.46 -4.23
N GLY A 325 11.51 -0.36 -3.90
CA GLY A 325 11.07 -0.07 -2.52
C GLY A 325 10.03 -1.04 -1.93
N GLN A 326 9.44 -1.94 -2.73
CA GLN A 326 8.55 -3.01 -2.26
C GLN A 326 9.26 -4.36 -2.18
N THR A 327 10.59 -4.33 -2.11
CA THR A 327 11.42 -5.53 -2.07
C THR A 327 12.41 -5.41 -0.92
N LEU A 328 12.60 -6.53 -0.22
CA LEU A 328 13.55 -6.64 0.89
C LEU A 328 14.53 -7.76 0.56
N ARG A 329 15.83 -7.51 0.76
CA ARG A 329 16.87 -8.52 0.60
C ARG A 329 17.32 -9.03 1.97
N GLY A 330 17.15 -10.32 2.21
CA GLY A 330 17.62 -11.00 3.42
C GLY A 330 19.15 -11.13 3.45
N SER A 331 19.70 -11.42 4.63
CA SER A 331 21.13 -11.69 4.83
C SER A 331 21.60 -12.97 4.14
N ASP A 332 20.68 -13.91 3.88
CA ASP A 332 20.86 -15.11 3.06
C ASP A 332 20.94 -14.80 1.54
N GLY A 333 20.75 -13.54 1.15
CA GLY A 333 20.71 -13.09 -0.24
C GLY A 333 19.37 -13.30 -0.93
N GLY A 334 18.36 -13.84 -0.23
CA GLY A 334 17.01 -14.04 -0.74
C GLY A 334 16.24 -12.72 -0.88
N TRP A 335 15.39 -12.65 -1.90
CA TRP A 335 14.45 -11.54 -2.07
C TRP A 335 13.08 -11.89 -1.48
N ALA A 336 12.50 -10.93 -0.79
CA ALA A 336 11.10 -10.92 -0.40
C ALA A 336 10.36 -9.75 -1.05
N VAL A 337 9.10 -9.96 -1.41
CA VAL A 337 8.18 -8.94 -1.92
C VAL A 337 7.16 -8.62 -0.83
N ILE A 338 6.86 -7.34 -0.65
CA ILE A 338 5.98 -6.82 0.40
C ILE A 338 4.99 -5.79 -0.18
N ASP A 339 3.95 -5.42 0.57
CA ASP A 339 3.01 -4.34 0.24
C ASP A 339 2.14 -4.59 -1.02
N PHE A 340 1.37 -5.67 -0.96
CA PHE A 340 0.46 -6.11 -2.02
C PHE A 340 -0.82 -5.26 -2.12
N GLU A 341 -0.89 -4.10 -1.48
CA GLU A 341 -2.08 -3.24 -1.53
C GLU A 341 -2.43 -2.79 -2.95
N GLY A 342 -1.45 -2.75 -3.86
CA GLY A 342 -1.56 -2.08 -5.16
C GLY A 342 -1.60 -0.56 -5.00
N GLU A 343 -1.77 0.16 -6.11
CA GLU A 343 -1.69 1.64 -6.11
C GLU A 343 -2.76 2.28 -5.19
N PRO A 344 -2.40 2.95 -4.07
CA PRO A 344 -3.36 3.39 -3.06
C PRO A 344 -4.42 4.39 -3.55
N ALA A 345 -4.17 5.06 -4.68
CA ALA A 345 -5.11 5.99 -5.30
C ALA A 345 -6.30 5.28 -5.99
N LYS A 346 -6.16 3.99 -6.32
CA LYS A 346 -7.18 3.22 -7.05
C LYS A 346 -8.22 2.59 -6.12
N PRO A 347 -9.49 2.53 -6.54
CA PRO A 347 -10.52 1.74 -5.87
C PRO A 347 -10.12 0.28 -5.62
N LEU A 348 -10.66 -0.34 -4.57
CA LEU A 348 -10.28 -1.70 -4.16
C LEU A 348 -10.60 -2.76 -5.23
N ASP A 349 -11.73 -2.62 -5.91
CA ASP A 349 -12.16 -3.46 -7.03
C ASP A 349 -11.16 -3.40 -8.20
N GLU A 350 -10.66 -2.21 -8.54
CA GLU A 350 -9.60 -2.06 -9.54
C GLU A 350 -8.28 -2.70 -9.08
N ARG A 351 -7.91 -2.53 -7.80
CA ARG A 351 -6.70 -3.14 -7.22
C ARG A 351 -6.77 -4.66 -7.14
N ARG A 352 -7.98 -5.22 -7.03
CA ARG A 352 -8.22 -6.68 -7.01
C ARG A 352 -8.43 -7.29 -8.40
N SER A 353 -8.55 -6.47 -9.44
CA SER A 353 -8.80 -6.94 -10.79
C SER A 353 -7.57 -7.67 -11.37
N PRO A 354 -7.73 -8.83 -12.02
CA PRO A 354 -6.65 -9.51 -12.72
C PRO A 354 -6.01 -8.64 -13.80
N GLN A 355 -4.68 -8.71 -13.92
CA GLN A 355 -3.88 -7.93 -14.87
C GLN A 355 -2.78 -8.81 -15.48
N PRO A 356 -2.19 -8.41 -16.62
CA PRO A 356 -1.00 -9.05 -17.16
C PRO A 356 0.19 -8.87 -16.22
N THR A 357 0.98 -9.93 -16.03
CA THR A 357 2.21 -9.91 -15.21
C THR A 357 3.23 -8.88 -15.68
N VAL A 358 3.20 -8.52 -16.97
CA VAL A 358 4.06 -7.47 -17.53
C VAL A 358 3.84 -6.09 -16.91
N ARG A 359 2.70 -5.84 -16.25
CA ARG A 359 2.48 -4.60 -15.49
C ARG A 359 3.47 -4.47 -14.32
N ASP A 360 3.66 -5.55 -13.56
CA ASP A 360 4.63 -5.58 -12.45
C ASP A 360 6.07 -5.54 -12.97
N VAL A 361 6.35 -6.23 -14.08
CA VAL A 361 7.65 -6.16 -14.76
C VAL A 361 7.95 -4.72 -15.17
N ALA A 362 7.05 -4.05 -15.89
CA ALA A 362 7.19 -2.64 -16.26
C ALA A 362 7.41 -1.75 -15.03
N GLY A 363 6.69 -2.03 -13.93
CA GLY A 363 6.90 -1.40 -12.62
C GLY A 363 8.35 -1.42 -12.15
N MET A 364 8.94 -2.61 -12.11
CA MET A 364 10.32 -2.81 -11.69
C MET A 364 11.32 -2.19 -12.68
N LEU A 365 11.09 -2.33 -13.98
CA LEU A 365 11.97 -1.77 -15.02
C LEU A 365 12.06 -0.23 -14.91
N ARG A 366 10.92 0.44 -14.68
CA ARG A 366 10.87 1.88 -14.39
C ARG A 366 11.60 2.23 -13.09
N SER A 367 11.50 1.39 -12.07
CA SER A 367 12.20 1.60 -10.80
C SER A 367 13.73 1.62 -10.96
N PHE A 368 14.31 0.79 -11.84
CA PHE A 368 15.74 0.87 -12.17
C PHE A 368 16.12 2.18 -12.86
N ASP A 369 15.27 2.68 -13.77
CA ASP A 369 15.51 3.96 -14.45
C ASP A 369 15.53 5.13 -13.45
N TYR A 370 14.63 5.10 -12.46
CA TYR A 370 14.59 6.07 -11.37
C TYR A 370 15.85 5.98 -10.49
N ALA A 371 16.27 4.78 -10.11
CA ALA A 371 17.47 4.58 -9.30
C ALA A 371 18.71 5.15 -10.01
N ALA A 372 18.89 4.81 -11.29
CA ALA A 372 19.99 5.32 -12.12
C ALA A 372 20.01 6.86 -12.21
N ARG A 373 18.84 7.52 -12.26
CA ARG A 373 18.78 8.98 -12.27
C ARG A 373 19.29 9.57 -10.96
N THR A 374 19.07 8.94 -9.82
CA THR A 374 19.50 9.54 -8.55
C THR A 374 21.02 9.71 -8.46
N HIS A 375 21.77 8.85 -9.15
CA HIS A 375 23.23 8.96 -9.28
C HIS A 375 23.65 10.21 -10.10
N ARG A 376 24.82 10.76 -9.78
CA ARG A 376 25.42 11.91 -10.47
C ARG A 376 26.88 11.57 -10.84
N PRO A 377 27.25 11.54 -12.14
CA PRO A 377 26.39 11.76 -13.32
C PRO A 377 25.34 10.64 -13.49
N TRP A 378 24.29 10.91 -14.27
CA TRP A 378 23.26 9.91 -14.55
C TRP A 378 23.87 8.67 -15.25
N ASN A 379 23.54 7.47 -14.78
CA ASN A 379 24.06 6.20 -15.32
C ASN A 379 22.97 5.37 -16.03
N ALA A 380 22.59 5.76 -17.25
CA ALA A 380 21.56 5.07 -18.02
C ALA A 380 21.97 3.63 -18.43
N GLU A 381 23.26 3.37 -18.62
CA GLU A 381 23.75 2.04 -18.98
C GLU A 381 23.58 1.04 -17.83
N TRP A 382 23.80 1.46 -16.58
CA TRP A 382 23.53 0.63 -15.41
C TRP A 382 22.06 0.20 -15.35
N ALA A 383 21.13 1.13 -15.62
CA ALA A 383 19.70 0.79 -15.69
C ALA A 383 19.44 -0.24 -16.79
N SER A 384 19.99 -0.04 -17.99
CA SER A 384 19.86 -0.98 -19.11
C SER A 384 20.34 -2.39 -18.75
N ARG A 385 21.52 -2.51 -18.12
CA ARG A 385 22.07 -3.79 -17.66
C ARG A 385 21.20 -4.44 -16.59
N CYS A 386 20.72 -3.68 -15.60
CA CYS A 386 19.83 -4.20 -14.56
C CYS A 386 18.49 -4.68 -15.13
N ARG A 387 17.89 -3.91 -16.04
CA ARG A 387 16.66 -4.27 -16.75
C ARG A 387 16.82 -5.59 -17.51
N ALA A 388 17.92 -5.74 -18.26
CA ALA A 388 18.20 -6.98 -18.99
C ALA A 388 18.42 -8.17 -18.05
N ALA A 389 19.17 -7.98 -16.96
CA ALA A 389 19.43 -9.02 -15.97
C ALA A 389 18.14 -9.46 -15.26
N TYR A 390 17.27 -8.52 -14.89
CA TYR A 390 15.97 -8.78 -14.29
C TYR A 390 15.06 -9.59 -15.22
N CYS A 391 14.89 -9.18 -16.48
CA CYS A 391 14.08 -9.95 -17.45
C CYS A 391 14.64 -11.35 -17.69
N THR A 392 15.97 -11.49 -17.72
CA THR A 392 16.63 -12.80 -17.86
C THR A 392 16.32 -13.71 -16.67
N GLY A 393 16.45 -13.20 -15.44
CA GLY A 393 16.10 -13.96 -14.24
C GLY A 393 14.62 -14.32 -14.16
N TYR A 394 13.74 -13.42 -14.60
CA TYR A 394 12.30 -13.71 -14.72
C TYR A 394 12.04 -14.86 -15.69
N ALA A 395 12.66 -14.82 -16.88
CA ALA A 395 12.48 -15.82 -17.94
C ALA A 395 12.93 -17.22 -17.50
N GLU A 396 14.01 -17.33 -16.72
CA GLU A 396 14.53 -18.61 -16.21
C GLU A 396 13.53 -19.38 -15.36
N VAL A 397 12.65 -18.68 -14.64
CA VAL A 397 11.66 -19.30 -13.75
C VAL A 397 10.30 -19.40 -14.45
N ALA A 398 9.87 -18.34 -15.14
CA ALA A 398 8.56 -18.31 -15.79
C ALA A 398 8.50 -19.16 -17.07
N GLY A 399 9.64 -19.53 -17.65
CA GLY A 399 9.72 -20.25 -18.93
C GLY A 399 9.38 -19.39 -20.15
N ALA A 400 9.06 -18.10 -19.95
CA ALA A 400 8.78 -17.13 -21.00
C ALA A 400 9.46 -15.80 -20.66
N ASP A 401 10.17 -15.25 -21.64
CA ASP A 401 10.79 -13.94 -21.50
C ASP A 401 9.71 -12.84 -21.59
N PRO A 402 9.59 -11.92 -20.61
CA PRO A 402 8.63 -10.82 -20.69
C PRO A 402 8.88 -9.90 -21.90
N ARG A 403 10.05 -9.97 -22.53
CA ARG A 403 10.39 -9.25 -23.76
C ARG A 403 9.89 -9.93 -25.04
N ALA A 404 9.37 -11.15 -24.96
CA ALA A 404 8.86 -11.89 -26.11
C ALA A 404 7.57 -11.27 -26.70
N ASP A 405 6.80 -10.53 -25.89
CA ASP A 405 5.72 -9.65 -26.35
C ASP A 405 6.12 -8.18 -26.11
N PRO A 406 6.96 -7.60 -27.00
CA PRO A 406 7.47 -6.25 -26.81
C PRO A 406 6.36 -5.20 -26.89
N ALA A 407 5.27 -5.46 -27.64
CA ALA A 407 4.16 -4.52 -27.76
C ALA A 407 3.43 -4.35 -26.42
N LEU A 408 3.08 -5.47 -25.76
CA LEU A 408 2.38 -5.42 -24.48
C LEU A 408 3.26 -4.83 -23.37
N LEU A 409 4.53 -5.24 -23.26
CA LEU A 409 5.45 -4.69 -22.26
C LEU A 409 5.65 -3.18 -22.48
N ARG A 410 5.84 -2.75 -23.73
CA ARG A 410 6.03 -1.33 -24.07
C ARG A 410 4.78 -0.51 -23.72
N ALA A 411 3.58 -1.03 -23.95
CA ALA A 411 2.33 -0.36 -23.58
C ALA A 411 2.22 -0.13 -22.06
N TYR A 412 2.48 -1.15 -21.23
CA TYR A 412 2.44 -1.00 -19.78
C TYR A 412 3.57 -0.11 -19.24
N GLU A 413 4.76 -0.17 -19.84
CA GLU A 413 5.87 0.73 -19.48
C GLU A 413 5.54 2.20 -19.85
N THR A 414 4.84 2.41 -20.97
CA THR A 414 4.35 3.73 -21.39
C THR A 414 3.27 4.24 -20.46
N ASP A 415 2.26 3.44 -20.13
CA ASP A 415 1.18 3.85 -19.22
C ASP A 415 1.72 4.23 -17.84
N LYS A 416 2.72 3.49 -17.33
CA LYS A 416 3.40 3.84 -16.08
C LYS A 416 4.21 5.15 -16.22
N ALA A 417 4.96 5.35 -17.29
CA ALA A 417 5.69 6.59 -17.52
C ALA A 417 4.76 7.81 -17.63
N VAL A 418 3.60 7.67 -18.26
CA VAL A 418 2.56 8.72 -18.35
C VAL A 418 2.03 9.08 -16.95
N TYR A 419 1.74 8.08 -16.12
CA TYR A 419 1.36 8.29 -14.73
C TYR A 419 2.45 9.03 -13.95
N GLU A 420 3.70 8.59 -14.08
CA GLU A 420 4.86 9.18 -13.43
C GLU A 420 5.05 10.65 -13.83
N VAL A 421 4.93 11.01 -15.13
CA VAL A 421 4.99 12.41 -15.59
C VAL A 421 3.99 13.29 -14.83
N LEU A 422 2.74 12.86 -14.75
CA LEU A 422 1.70 13.61 -14.06
C LEU A 422 1.98 13.72 -12.55
N TYR A 423 2.48 12.65 -11.95
CA TYR A 423 2.82 12.62 -10.54
C TYR A 423 3.98 13.55 -10.20
N GLU A 424 5.09 13.46 -10.94
CA GLU A 424 6.28 14.29 -10.69
C GLU A 424 6.00 15.76 -10.96
N ALA A 425 5.28 16.10 -12.03
CA ALA A 425 4.93 17.49 -12.33
C ALA A 425 4.15 18.17 -11.18
N ARG A 426 3.37 17.40 -10.40
CA ARG A 426 2.56 17.92 -9.29
C ARG A 426 3.29 17.95 -7.95
N HIS A 427 4.20 17.02 -7.70
CA HIS A 427 4.78 16.81 -6.37
C HIS A 427 6.29 17.02 -6.30
N ARG A 428 7.02 16.76 -7.39
CA ARG A 428 8.48 16.84 -7.46
C ARG A 428 8.94 17.29 -8.85
N PRO A 429 8.71 18.56 -9.26
CA PRO A 429 8.99 19.01 -10.62
C PRO A 429 10.43 18.75 -11.10
N ASP A 430 11.41 18.79 -10.18
CA ASP A 430 12.82 18.50 -10.48
C ASP A 430 13.08 17.06 -10.96
N TRP A 431 12.14 16.14 -10.69
CA TRP A 431 12.20 14.74 -11.12
C TRP A 431 11.52 14.49 -12.46
N LEU A 432 10.78 15.46 -13.02
CA LEU A 432 10.08 15.35 -14.30
C LEU A 432 10.98 14.88 -15.47
N PRO A 433 12.28 15.22 -15.57
CA PRO A 433 13.14 14.72 -16.63
C PRO A 433 13.26 13.18 -16.69
N VAL A 434 13.03 12.47 -15.57
CA VAL A 434 13.13 11.00 -15.52
C VAL A 434 12.06 10.30 -16.33
N PRO A 435 10.75 10.51 -16.04
CA PRO A 435 9.72 9.91 -16.86
C PRO A 435 9.69 10.51 -18.26
N MET A 436 10.07 11.78 -18.47
CA MET A 436 10.15 12.36 -19.83
C MET A 436 11.19 11.68 -20.72
N SER A 437 12.37 11.33 -20.20
CA SER A 437 13.34 10.55 -20.98
C SER A 437 12.82 9.17 -21.37
N ALA A 438 12.01 8.54 -20.51
CA ALA A 438 11.35 7.28 -20.84
C ALA A 438 10.30 7.48 -21.93
N ILE A 439 9.50 8.56 -21.85
CA ILE A 439 8.52 8.94 -22.87
C ILE A 439 9.19 9.13 -24.23
N GLU A 440 10.31 9.86 -24.29
CA GLU A 440 11.08 10.06 -25.53
C GLU A 440 11.52 8.72 -26.14
N ARG A 441 12.14 7.84 -25.34
CA ARG A 441 12.55 6.50 -25.78
C ARG A 441 11.37 5.64 -26.23
N LEU A 442 10.26 5.69 -25.52
CA LEU A 442 9.05 4.90 -25.79
C LEU A 442 8.21 5.47 -26.95
N ALA A 443 8.45 6.71 -27.37
CA ALA A 443 7.84 7.32 -28.53
C ALA A 443 8.61 7.04 -29.84
N THR A 444 9.89 6.66 -29.77
CA THR A 444 10.69 6.34 -30.97
C THR A 444 10.27 5.00 -31.58
N PRO A 445 9.87 4.92 -32.86
CA PRO A 445 9.54 3.66 -33.52
C PRO A 445 10.69 2.64 -33.38
N GLN A 446 10.35 1.36 -33.20
CA GLN A 446 11.34 0.27 -33.19
C GLN A 446 11.71 -0.13 -34.62
#